data_AF-A0A653JWK6-F1
#
_entry.id   AF-A0A653JWK6-F1
#
_cell.length_a   1.000
_cell.length_b   1.000
_cell.length_c   1.000
_cell.angle_alpha   90.00
_cell.angle_beta   90.00
_cell.angle_gamma   90.00
#
_symmetry.space_group_name_H-M   'P 1'
#
loop_
_entity.id
_entity.type
_entity.pdbx_description
1 polymer ?
#
loop_
_entity_poly.entity_id
_entity_poly.type
_entity_poly.pdbx_seq_one_letter_code
_entity_poly.pdbx_strand_id
1 'polypeptide(L)' 'MEADFCVEALEEALARYGNPEIFNTDQGSQFTSMAFTSVLLREKIAISMDGRGAWRGNVIVERLWRSVKYEEVYLAIGM' A
#
# COMPACT_ATOMS: atom_id res chain seq x y z
N MET A 1 1.94 14.49 2.29
CA MET A 1 2.32 13.09 2.05
C MET A 1 1.93 12.83 0.63
N GLU A 2 2.92 12.63 -0.21
CA GLU A 2 2.77 12.84 -1.65
C GLU A 2 2.23 11.58 -2.30
N ALA A 3 1.08 11.71 -2.97
CA ALA A 3 0.48 10.62 -3.73
C ALA A 3 1.42 10.11 -4.83
N ASP A 4 2.28 10.97 -5.36
CA ASP A 4 3.24 10.66 -6.43
C ASP A 4 4.18 9.51 -6.06
N PHE A 5 4.70 9.50 -4.83
CA PHE A 5 5.54 8.39 -4.35
C PHE A 5 4.77 7.06 -4.34
N CYS A 6 3.51 7.08 -3.90
CA CYS A 6 2.67 5.89 -3.90
C CYS A 6 2.32 5.42 -5.32
N VAL A 7 2.15 6.35 -6.26
CA VAL A 7 1.90 6.06 -7.68
C VAL A 7 3.12 5.39 -8.31
N GLU A 8 4.31 5.93 -8.12
CA GLU A 8 5.56 5.33 -8.63
C GLU A 8 5.76 3.92 -8.09
N ALA A 9 5.59 3.73 -6.78
CA ALA A 9 5.69 2.42 -6.15
C ALA A 9 4.66 1.42 -6.68
N LEU A 10 3.42 1.88 -6.95
CA LEU A 10 2.37 1.05 -7.54
C LEU A 10 2.74 0.63 -8.97
N GLU A 11 3.15 1.57 -9.82
CA GLU A 11 3.53 1.26 -11.21
C GLU A 11 4.73 0.30 -11.27
N GLU A 12 5.73 0.48 -10.41
CA GLU A 12 6.85 -0.45 -10.30
C GLU A 12 6.39 -1.86 -9.88
N ALA A 13 5.51 -1.95 -8.88
CA ALA A 13 5.00 -3.23 -8.40
C ALA A 13 4.20 -3.97 -9.49
N LEU A 14 3.33 -3.26 -10.22
CA LEU A 14 2.56 -3.83 -11.32
C LEU A 14 3.47 -4.28 -12.47
N ALA A 15 4.50 -3.48 -12.80
CA ALA A 15 5.48 -3.85 -13.82
C ALA A 15 6.29 -5.10 -13.45
N ARG A 16 6.65 -5.27 -12.17
CA ARG A 16 7.48 -6.39 -11.70
C ARG A 16 6.70 -7.67 -11.40
N TYR A 17 5.52 -7.53 -10.83
CA TYR A 17 4.75 -8.65 -10.27
C TYR A 17 3.43 -8.91 -11.00
N GLY A 18 3.05 -8.06 -11.96
CA GLY A 18 1.81 -8.15 -12.71
C GLY A 18 0.60 -7.56 -11.97
N ASN A 19 -0.55 -7.62 -12.63
CA ASN A 19 -1.79 -7.01 -12.15
C ASN A 19 -2.55 -8.01 -11.26
N PRO A 20 -2.82 -7.68 -9.99
CA PRO A 20 -3.70 -8.49 -9.15
C PRO A 20 -5.16 -8.34 -9.60
N GLU A 21 -6.03 -9.28 -9.19
CA GLU A 21 -7.47 -9.14 -9.40
C GLU A 21 -8.07 -8.03 -8.51
N ILE A 22 -7.60 -7.94 -7.26
CA ILE A 22 -8.06 -6.98 -6.25
C ILE A 22 -6.85 -6.32 -5.59
N PHE A 23 -6.89 -4.99 -5.47
CA PHE A 23 -5.93 -4.20 -4.69
C PHE A 23 -6.62 -3.67 -3.43
N ASN A 24 -6.09 -4.03 -2.24
CA ASN A 24 -6.66 -3.62 -0.96
C ASN A 24 -5.84 -2.49 -0.31
N THR A 25 -6.50 -1.41 0.11
CA THR A 25 -5.86 -0.31 0.85
C THR A 25 -6.71 0.16 2.02
N ASP A 26 -6.11 0.93 2.94
CA ASP A 26 -6.89 1.78 3.83
C ASP A 26 -7.44 3.02 3.07
N GLN A 27 -8.17 3.89 3.79
CA GLN A 27 -8.73 5.13 3.24
C GLN A 27 -7.81 6.35 3.42
N GLY A 28 -6.49 6.15 3.46
CA GLY A 28 -5.52 7.24 3.48
C GLY A 28 -5.67 8.17 2.26
N SER A 29 -5.33 9.45 2.43
CA SER A 29 -5.48 10.47 1.38
C SER A 29 -4.67 10.16 0.12
N GLN A 30 -3.53 9.48 0.27
CA GLN A 30 -2.68 9.01 -0.83
C GLN A 30 -3.37 7.95 -1.69
N PHE A 31 -4.09 7.01 -1.08
CA PHE A 31 -4.74 5.89 -1.78
C PHE A 31 -6.15 6.22 -2.29
N THR A 32 -6.78 7.23 -1.68
CA THR A 32 -8.04 7.81 -2.16
C THR A 32 -7.85 8.89 -3.22
N SER A 33 -6.60 9.24 -3.55
CA SER A 33 -6.29 10.22 -4.59
C SER A 33 -6.71 9.73 -5.98
N MET A 34 -7.09 10.69 -6.84
CA MET A 34 -7.39 10.40 -8.24
C MET A 34 -6.18 9.84 -8.98
N ALA A 35 -4.97 10.33 -8.68
CA ALA A 35 -3.75 9.86 -9.31
C ALA A 35 -3.54 8.34 -9.06
N PHE A 36 -3.67 7.90 -7.81
CA PHE A 36 -3.51 6.50 -7.43
C PHE A 36 -4.61 5.60 -7.99
N THR A 37 -5.87 5.98 -7.81
CA THR A 37 -7.01 5.17 -8.27
C THR A 37 -7.09 5.08 -9.80
N SER A 38 -6.64 6.11 -10.53
CA SER A 38 -6.61 6.07 -12.00
C SER A 38 -5.67 5.00 -12.55
N VAL A 39 -4.54 4.73 -11.88
CA VAL A 39 -3.63 3.63 -12.27
C VAL A 39 -4.34 2.29 -12.14
N LEU A 40 -4.98 2.02 -11.00
CA LEU A 40 -5.70 0.76 -10.78
C LEU A 40 -6.85 0.56 -11.77
N LEU A 41 -7.61 1.61 -12.07
CA LEU A 41 -8.71 1.57 -13.03
C LEU A 41 -8.21 1.34 -14.48
N ARG A 42 -7.10 1.99 -14.88
CA ARG A 42 -6.46 1.77 -16.19
C ARG A 42 -6.09 0.30 -16.39
N GLU A 43 -5.56 -0.30 -15.33
CA GLU A 43 -5.12 -1.69 -15.30
C GLU A 43 -6.26 -2.70 -15.04
N LYS A 44 -7.50 -2.21 -14.90
CA LYS A 44 -8.72 -3.00 -14.64
C LYS A 44 -8.66 -3.81 -13.35
N ILE A 45 -7.98 -3.29 -12.34
CA ILE A 45 -7.84 -3.90 -11.02
C ILE A 45 -9.02 -3.47 -10.15
N ALA A 46 -9.67 -4.42 -9.45
CA ALA A 46 -10.75 -4.08 -8.54
C ALA A 46 -10.19 -3.42 -7.27
N ILE A 47 -10.80 -2.31 -6.85
CA ILE A 47 -10.35 -1.55 -5.69
C ILE A 47 -11.18 -1.96 -4.46
N SER A 48 -10.51 -2.49 -3.45
CA SER A 48 -11.09 -2.77 -2.13
C SER A 48 -10.50 -1.80 -1.12
N MET A 49 -11.34 -1.11 -0.35
CA MET A 49 -10.88 -0.22 0.72
C MET A 49 -11.48 -0.65 2.05
N ASP A 50 -10.63 -0.69 3.08
CA ASP A 50 -11.07 -0.99 4.44
C ASP A 50 -12.10 0.04 4.92
N GLY A 51 -12.99 -0.39 5.81
CA GLY A 51 -13.91 0.52 6.49
C GLY A 51 -13.15 1.56 7.32
N ARG A 52 -13.70 2.77 7.48
CA ARG A 52 -13.08 3.79 8.35
C ARG A 52 -12.94 3.28 9.78
N GLY A 53 -11.72 3.26 10.30
CA GLY A 53 -11.40 2.73 11.63
C GLY A 53 -11.34 1.20 11.71
N ALA A 54 -11.39 0.48 10.58
CA ALA A 54 -11.35 -0.98 10.52
C ALA A 54 -9.91 -1.50 10.42
N TRP A 55 -9.17 -1.46 11.54
CA TRP A 55 -7.78 -1.92 11.63
C TRP A 55 -7.54 -3.37 11.20
N ARG A 56 -8.57 -4.22 11.22
CA ARG A 56 -8.45 -5.66 10.92
C ARG A 56 -7.98 -5.96 9.50
N GLY A 57 -8.36 -5.15 8.51
CA GLY A 57 -7.95 -5.33 7.11
C GLY A 57 -6.45 -5.03 6.90
N ASN A 58 -5.87 -4.20 7.77
CA ASN A 58 -4.47 -3.81 7.68
C ASN A 58 -3.50 -4.69 8.49
N VAL A 59 -4.01 -5.66 9.29
CA VAL A 59 -3.20 -6.44 10.25
C VAL A 59 -1.99 -7.13 9.62
N ILE A 60 -2.13 -7.64 8.39
CA ILE A 60 -1.02 -8.32 7.69
C ILE A 60 0.11 -7.32 7.40
N VAL A 61 -0.25 -6.16 6.84
CA VAL A 61 0.70 -5.10 6.48
C VAL A 61 1.32 -4.48 7.74
N GLU A 62 0.55 -4.27 8.80
CA GLU A 62 1.08 -3.77 10.08
C GLU A 62 2.06 -4.75 10.73
N ARG A 63 1.78 -6.06 10.67
CA ARG A 63 2.69 -7.08 11.18
C ARG A 63 4.00 -7.11 10.40
N LEU A 64 3.93 -7.01 9.07
CA LEU A 64 5.11 -6.91 8.22
C LEU A 64 5.96 -5.70 8.63
N TRP A 65 5.36 -4.52 8.72
CA TRP A 65 6.08 -3.30 9.09
C TRP A 65 6.63 -3.34 10.51
N ARG A 66 5.97 -4.03 11.44
CA ARG A 66 6.52 -4.25 12.79
C ARG A 66 7.82 -5.04 12.70
N SER A 67 7.85 -6.14 11.94
CA SER A 67 9.06 -6.95 11.76
C SER A 67 10.17 -6.15 11.07
N VAL A 68 9.86 -5.49 9.95
CA VAL A 68 10.85 -4.68 9.20
C VAL A 68 11.44 -3.57 10.08
N LYS A 69 10.62 -2.82 10.82
CA LYS A 69 11.12 -1.78 11.73
C LYS A 69 12.01 -2.39 12.81
N TYR A 70 11.60 -3.50 13.40
CA TYR A 70 12.36 -4.14 14.47
C TYR A 70 13.74 -4.61 13.98
N GLU A 71 13.77 -5.32 12.87
CA GLU A 71 14.99 -5.93 12.33
C GLU A 71 15.92 -4.88 11.69
N GLU A 72 15.38 -4.00 10.85
CA GLU A 72 16.20 -3.12 9.99
C GLU A 72 16.42 -1.72 10.57
N VAL A 73 15.68 -1.33 11.60
CA VAL A 73 15.85 -0.01 12.25
C VAL A 73 16.37 -0.19 13.67
N TYR A 74 15.65 -0.92 14.52
CA TYR A 74 16.04 -1.04 15.93
C TYR A 74 17.30 -1.90 16.08
N LEU A 75 17.29 -3.13 15.55
CA LEU A 75 18.43 -4.04 15.69
C LEU A 75 19.63 -3.66 14.82
N ALA A 76 19.40 -3.24 13.56
CA ALA A 76 20.49 -2.92 12.64
C ALA A 76 21.20 -1.58 12.93
N ILE A 77 20.47 -0.58 13.47
CA ILE A 77 21.02 0.78 13.73
C ILE A 77 21.47 0.93 15.19
N GLY A 78 21.23 -0.09 16.04
CA GLY A 78 21.71 -0.13 17.42
C GLY A 78 20.96 0.81 18.36
N MET A 79 19.62 0.80 18.30
CA MET A 79 18.74 1.39 19.32
C MET A 79 18.21 0.32 20.28
#